data_AF-A0A2V8SS40-F1
#
_entry.id   AF-A0A2V8SS40-F1
#
_cell.length_a   1.000
_cell.length_b   1.000
_cell.length_c   1.000
_cell.angle_alpha   90.00
_cell.angle_beta   90.00
_cell.angle_gamma   90.00
#
_symmetry.space_group_name_H-M   'P 1'
#
loop_
_entity.id
_entity.type
_entity.pdbx_description
1 polymer ?
#
loop_
_entity_poly.entity_id
_entity_poly.type
_entity_poly.pdbx_seq_one_letter_code
_entity_poly.pdbx_strand_id
1 'polypeptide(L)'
;MQPQLRDIIERVEPAEIRELLSGVFSDLNRLSGYLDRVKAVIRLGEATDEALFIMDIVRSEGLAAAAGLDFQCERLGLCGELSEELERTSFAVRHELRTVFERVLPGPCSDMGEEELRSRLADAHDLLRNCFQQSTIALARVFEPGLDGARLFEDIRVKRDNSLRLYEDLSALLRSARHALWRGDAASQWLFAERLEDFRGGSMQYLMEKDRDACAAFTEEFKAARRFGGARFFLHRFSCYLELLLKHVGMRSVLAETSQELAA
;
A
#
# COMPACT_ATOMS: atom_id res chain seq x y z
N MET A 1 -17.03 9.81 10.13
CA MET A 1 -17.35 8.37 10.28
C MET A 1 -18.37 7.98 9.24
N GLN A 2 -18.10 6.92 8.49
CA GLN A 2 -18.96 6.41 7.40
C GLN A 2 -20.27 5.83 7.96
N PRO A 3 -21.40 5.91 7.23
CA PRO A 3 -22.69 5.37 7.67
C PRO A 3 -22.65 3.87 8.01
N GLN A 4 -21.95 3.07 7.20
CA GLN A 4 -21.85 1.63 7.39
C GLN A 4 -21.16 1.26 8.71
N LEU A 5 -20.15 2.03 9.13
CA LEU A 5 -19.50 1.83 10.42
C LEU A 5 -20.43 2.20 11.59
N ARG A 6 -21.29 3.23 11.43
CA ARG A 6 -22.32 3.57 12.43
C ARG A 6 -23.28 2.40 12.61
N ASP A 7 -23.78 1.84 11.51
CA ASP A 7 -24.71 0.72 11.54
C ASP A 7 -24.09 -0.52 12.22
N ILE A 8 -22.80 -0.78 12.03
CA ILE A 8 -22.07 -1.84 12.74
C ILE A 8 -22.02 -1.52 14.24
N ILE A 9 -21.56 -0.33 14.62
CA ILE A 9 -21.40 0.09 16.02
C ILE A 9 -22.74 0.03 16.78
N GLU A 10 -23.84 0.47 16.18
CA GLU A 10 -25.17 0.47 16.81
C GLU A 10 -25.65 -0.94 17.20
N ARG A 11 -25.15 -1.98 16.53
CA ARG A 11 -25.46 -3.39 16.80
C ARG A 11 -24.54 -4.02 17.85
N VAL A 12 -23.47 -3.34 18.28
CA VAL A 12 -22.50 -3.87 19.22
C VAL A 12 -23.04 -3.76 20.65
N GLU A 13 -23.11 -4.90 21.33
CA GLU A 13 -23.33 -5.02 22.77
C GLU A 13 -22.13 -5.72 23.39
N PRO A 14 -21.66 -5.32 24.59
CA PRO A 14 -22.22 -4.29 25.48
C PRO A 14 -21.79 -2.85 25.15
N ALA A 15 -22.43 -1.86 25.81
CA ALA A 15 -22.26 -0.42 25.55
C ALA A 15 -20.81 0.07 25.70
N GLU A 16 -20.04 -0.49 26.61
CA GLU A 16 -18.63 -0.15 26.81
C GLU A 16 -17.78 -0.51 25.58
N ILE A 17 -18.08 -1.63 24.92
CA ILE A 17 -17.43 -2.03 23.67
C ILE A 17 -17.85 -1.10 22.53
N ARG A 18 -19.13 -0.71 22.51
CA ARG A 18 -19.64 0.25 21.52
C ARG A 18 -18.92 1.60 21.62
N GLU A 19 -18.74 2.12 22.83
CA GLU A 19 -18.01 3.37 23.08
C GLU A 19 -16.54 3.25 22.66
N LEU A 20 -15.89 2.15 23.02
CA LEU A 20 -14.52 1.86 22.58
C LEU A 20 -14.41 1.92 21.06
N LEU A 21 -15.19 1.10 20.35
CA LEU A 21 -15.14 1.03 18.88
C LEU A 21 -15.48 2.36 18.21
N SER A 22 -16.43 3.11 18.75
CA SER A 22 -16.75 4.46 18.28
C SER A 22 -15.52 5.37 18.36
N GLY A 23 -14.78 5.32 19.48
CA GLY A 23 -13.52 6.02 19.64
C GLY A 23 -12.48 5.60 18.62
N VAL A 24 -12.24 4.29 18.48
CA VAL A 24 -11.23 3.74 17.56
C VAL A 24 -11.51 4.13 16.10
N PHE A 25 -12.75 3.92 15.64
CA PHE A 25 -13.12 4.28 14.27
C PHE A 25 -13.08 5.79 14.04
N SER A 26 -13.41 6.59 15.06
CA SER A 26 -13.26 8.05 14.98
C SER A 26 -11.80 8.46 14.84
N ASP A 27 -10.89 7.88 15.62
CA ASP A 27 -9.46 8.18 15.57
C ASP A 27 -8.85 7.75 14.23
N LEU A 28 -9.12 6.53 13.75
CA LEU A 28 -8.64 6.06 12.44
C LEU A 28 -9.18 6.92 11.28
N ASN A 29 -10.44 7.34 11.36
CA ASN A 29 -11.04 8.24 10.37
C ASN A 29 -10.41 9.65 10.43
N ARG A 30 -10.09 10.17 11.62
CA ARG A 30 -9.40 11.47 11.77
C ARG A 30 -8.00 11.42 11.18
N LEU A 31 -7.22 10.38 11.50
CA LEU A 31 -5.89 10.15 10.93
C LEU A 31 -5.94 10.02 9.41
N SER A 32 -6.93 9.30 8.87
CA SER A 32 -7.17 9.22 7.42
C SER A 32 -7.46 10.59 6.80
N GLY A 33 -8.21 11.46 7.50
CA GLY A 33 -8.48 12.83 7.05
C GLY A 33 -7.24 13.72 7.01
N TYR A 34 -6.30 13.56 7.95
CA TYR A 34 -5.01 14.24 7.86
C TYR A 34 -4.20 13.79 6.64
N LEU A 35 -4.21 12.49 6.33
CA LEU A 35 -3.56 11.97 5.13
C LEU A 35 -4.19 12.51 3.84
N ASP A 36 -5.52 12.67 3.79
CA ASP A 36 -6.17 13.31 2.64
C ASP A 36 -5.67 14.75 2.41
N ARG A 37 -5.35 15.48 3.50
CA ARG A 37 -4.74 16.82 3.40
C ARG A 37 -3.29 16.75 2.91
N VAL A 38 -2.49 15.81 3.41
CA VAL A 38 -1.12 15.57 2.90
C VAL A 38 -1.14 15.31 1.39
N LYS A 39 -2.06 14.47 0.93
CA LYS A 39 -2.24 14.17 -0.49
C LYS A 39 -2.62 15.39 -1.32
N ALA A 40 -3.43 16.29 -0.77
CA ALA A 40 -3.80 17.55 -1.44
C ALA A 40 -2.57 18.47 -1.60
N VAL A 41 -1.80 18.67 -0.53
CA VAL A 41 -0.56 19.48 -0.53
C VAL A 41 0.44 18.94 -1.57
N ILE A 42 0.67 17.61 -1.57
CA ILE A 42 1.55 16.94 -2.55
C ILE A 42 1.10 17.21 -3.98
N ARG A 43 -0.21 17.08 -4.26
CA ARG A 43 -0.78 17.22 -5.61
C ARG A 43 -0.73 18.65 -6.13
N LEU A 44 -0.92 19.63 -5.26
CA LEU A 44 -0.91 21.05 -5.63
C LEU A 44 0.51 21.59 -5.83
N GLY A 45 1.54 20.79 -5.52
CA GLY A 45 2.93 21.25 -5.55
C GLY A 45 3.20 22.33 -4.51
N GLU A 46 2.43 22.36 -3.43
CA GLU A 46 2.54 23.30 -2.32
C GLU A 46 3.77 23.00 -1.44
N ALA A 47 4.01 23.83 -0.42
CA ALA A 47 5.14 23.72 0.48
C ALA A 47 5.18 22.36 1.19
N THR A 48 6.21 21.57 0.92
CA THR A 48 6.43 20.24 1.53
C THR A 48 6.54 20.29 3.05
N ASP A 49 6.87 21.46 3.62
CA ASP A 49 6.91 21.70 5.07
C ASP A 49 5.53 21.54 5.73
N GLU A 50 4.44 21.94 5.05
CA GLU A 50 3.08 21.72 5.58
C GLU A 50 2.76 20.23 5.61
N ALA A 51 3.11 19.49 4.56
CA ALA A 51 2.91 18.05 4.50
C ALA A 51 3.71 17.35 5.61
N LEU A 52 4.98 17.73 5.83
CA LEU A 52 5.80 17.21 6.91
C LEU A 52 5.20 17.50 8.30
N PHE A 53 4.71 18.73 8.51
CA PHE A 53 4.05 19.09 9.76
C PHE A 53 2.79 18.25 10.01
N ILE A 54 1.96 18.03 8.99
CA ILE A 54 0.78 17.15 9.11
C ILE A 54 1.20 15.71 9.38
N MET A 55 2.27 15.21 8.75
CA MET A 55 2.81 13.88 9.02
C MET A 55 3.27 13.75 10.48
N ASP A 56 3.89 14.78 11.06
CA ASP A 56 4.23 14.80 12.48
C ASP A 56 3.01 14.71 13.40
N ILE A 57 1.90 15.38 13.04
CA ILE A 57 0.62 15.23 13.75
C ILE A 57 0.12 13.79 13.64
N VAL A 58 0.12 13.21 12.43
CA VAL A 58 -0.28 11.80 12.20
C VAL A 58 0.56 10.85 13.04
N ARG A 59 1.86 11.09 13.18
CA ARG A 59 2.74 10.31 14.06
C ARG A 59 2.30 10.39 15.51
N SER A 60 2.16 11.60 16.04
CA SER A 60 1.85 11.81 17.45
C SER A 60 0.48 11.26 17.80
N GLU A 61 -0.55 11.61 17.03
CA GLU A 61 -1.91 11.13 17.26
C GLU A 61 -2.06 9.63 16.99
N GLY A 62 -1.38 9.09 15.97
CA GLY A 62 -1.42 7.66 15.67
C GLY A 62 -0.79 6.81 16.77
N LEU A 63 0.33 7.25 17.34
CA LEU A 63 0.94 6.59 18.50
C LEU A 63 0.04 6.71 19.74
N ALA A 64 -0.59 7.86 19.96
CA ALA A 64 -1.53 8.06 21.06
C ALA A 64 -2.77 7.16 20.92
N ALA A 65 -3.34 7.05 19.72
CA ALA A 65 -4.47 6.16 19.44
C ALA A 65 -4.11 4.69 19.69
N ALA A 66 -2.95 4.24 19.21
CA ALA A 66 -2.48 2.89 19.46
C ALA A 66 -2.21 2.64 20.96
N ALA A 67 -1.64 3.59 21.71
CA ALA A 67 -1.47 3.46 23.15
C ALA A 67 -2.83 3.42 23.89
N GLY A 68 -3.79 4.23 23.43
CA GLY A 68 -5.16 4.24 23.92
C GLY A 68 -5.85 2.90 23.73
N LEU A 69 -5.66 2.24 22.58
CA LEU A 69 -6.20 0.90 22.31
C LEU A 69 -5.76 -0.12 23.36
N ASP A 70 -4.44 -0.24 23.59
CA ASP A 70 -3.91 -1.21 24.56
C ASP A 70 -4.45 -0.94 25.96
N PHE A 71 -4.45 0.33 26.38
CA PHE A 71 -4.98 0.73 27.68
C PHE A 71 -6.46 0.35 27.84
N GLN A 72 -7.27 0.52 26.78
CA GLN A 72 -8.69 0.18 26.81
C GLN A 72 -8.93 -1.33 26.84
N CYS A 73 -8.17 -2.10 26.07
CA CYS A 73 -8.22 -3.57 26.10
C CYS A 73 -7.93 -4.10 27.51
N GLU A 74 -6.85 -3.62 28.13
CA GLU A 74 -6.49 -3.99 29.50
C GLU A 74 -7.55 -3.56 30.51
N ARG A 75 -8.02 -2.31 30.43
CA ARG A 75 -9.00 -1.74 31.36
C ARG A 75 -10.34 -2.48 31.35
N LEU A 76 -10.80 -2.88 30.17
CA LEU A 76 -12.07 -3.58 30.00
C LEU A 76 -11.95 -5.10 30.17
N GLY A 77 -10.73 -5.63 30.30
CA GLY A 77 -10.48 -7.06 30.41
C GLY A 77 -11.00 -7.83 29.20
N LEU A 78 -10.85 -7.26 28.00
CA LEU A 78 -11.34 -7.87 26.76
C LEU A 78 -10.61 -9.20 26.49
N CYS A 79 -11.34 -10.15 25.91
CA CYS A 79 -10.79 -11.43 25.49
C CYS A 79 -11.47 -11.92 24.21
N GLY A 80 -10.82 -12.86 23.52
CA GLY A 80 -11.31 -13.42 22.27
C GLY A 80 -11.02 -12.54 21.05
N GLU A 81 -11.77 -12.78 19.98
CA GLU A 81 -11.49 -12.26 18.63
C GLU A 81 -11.36 -10.73 18.56
N LEU A 82 -12.19 -10.00 19.31
CA LEU A 82 -12.11 -8.55 19.37
C LEU A 82 -10.81 -8.06 20.03
N SER A 83 -10.39 -8.67 21.14
CA SER A 83 -9.14 -8.29 21.81
C SER A 83 -7.96 -8.53 20.88
N GLU A 84 -7.93 -9.70 20.23
CA GLU A 84 -6.88 -10.06 19.28
C GLU A 84 -6.83 -9.10 18.09
N GLU A 85 -7.98 -8.64 17.57
CA GLU A 85 -8.02 -7.68 16.47
C GLU A 85 -7.61 -6.26 16.91
N LEU A 86 -7.98 -5.82 18.11
CA LEU A 86 -7.56 -4.54 18.67
C LEU A 86 -6.03 -4.52 18.92
N GLU A 87 -5.48 -5.61 19.46
CA GLU A 87 -4.03 -5.80 19.63
C GLU A 87 -3.31 -5.80 18.27
N ARG A 88 -3.83 -6.54 17.29
CA ARG A 88 -3.29 -6.55 15.92
C ARG A 88 -3.35 -5.16 15.28
N THR A 89 -4.44 -4.42 15.48
CA THR A 89 -4.58 -3.05 14.99
C THR A 89 -3.57 -2.11 15.64
N SER A 90 -3.47 -2.15 16.96
CA SER A 90 -2.52 -1.34 17.72
C SER A 90 -1.07 -1.61 17.29
N PHE A 91 -0.71 -2.89 17.15
CA PHE A 91 0.60 -3.29 16.63
C PHE A 91 0.83 -2.79 15.20
N ALA A 92 -0.12 -2.99 14.29
CA ALA A 92 -0.01 -2.57 12.90
C ALA A 92 0.21 -1.06 12.78
N VAL A 93 -0.57 -0.26 13.50
CA VAL A 93 -0.44 1.21 13.51
C VAL A 93 0.96 1.63 13.99
N ARG A 94 1.44 1.09 15.12
CA ARG A 94 2.79 1.43 15.61
C ARG A 94 3.89 0.99 14.65
N HIS A 95 3.75 -0.22 14.11
CA HIS A 95 4.72 -0.78 13.19
C HIS A 95 4.83 0.06 11.92
N GLU A 96 3.70 0.46 11.35
CA GLU A 96 3.69 1.23 10.11
C GLU A 96 4.14 2.67 10.32
N LEU A 97 3.72 3.31 11.42
CA LEU A 97 4.26 4.62 11.82
C LEU A 97 5.78 4.55 11.96
N ARG A 98 6.30 3.56 12.68
CA ARG A 98 7.74 3.36 12.81
C ARG A 98 8.41 3.16 11.45
N THR A 99 7.83 2.34 10.59
CA THR A 99 8.35 2.09 9.23
C THR A 99 8.44 3.39 8.44
N VAL A 100 7.40 4.21 8.48
CA VAL A 100 7.37 5.49 7.78
C VAL A 100 8.42 6.45 8.33
N PHE A 101 8.48 6.68 9.63
CA PHE A 101 9.34 7.72 10.22
C PHE A 101 10.80 7.28 10.42
N GLU A 102 11.11 5.99 10.40
CA GLU A 102 12.48 5.50 10.50
C GLU A 102 13.09 5.13 9.14
N ARG A 103 12.27 4.79 8.13
CA ARG A 103 12.76 4.28 6.84
C ARG A 103 12.37 5.13 5.64
N VAL A 104 11.12 5.58 5.57
CA VAL A 104 10.61 6.31 4.39
C VAL A 104 10.94 7.79 4.48
N LEU A 105 10.64 8.41 5.62
CA LEU A 105 10.91 9.81 5.97
C LEU A 105 11.93 9.91 7.13
N PRO A 106 13.17 9.45 6.95
CA PRO A 106 14.17 9.46 8.01
C PRO A 106 14.72 10.86 8.27
N GLY A 107 14.69 11.31 9.54
CA GLY A 107 15.48 12.46 10.02
C GLY A 107 15.23 13.80 9.30
N PRO A 108 16.05 14.84 9.57
CA PRO A 108 15.82 16.16 8.97
C PRO A 108 15.92 16.06 7.44
N CYS A 109 14.77 16.24 6.80
CA CYS A 109 14.59 16.18 5.35
C CYS A 109 15.22 17.37 4.60
N SER A 110 16.01 18.21 5.29
CA SER A 110 16.58 19.46 4.79
C SER A 110 17.54 19.29 3.63
N ASP A 111 18.14 18.11 3.51
CA ASP A 111 19.17 17.82 2.50
C ASP A 111 18.57 17.13 1.25
N MET A 112 17.27 16.82 1.28
CA MET A 112 16.59 16.19 0.15
C MET A 112 16.15 17.21 -0.88
N GLY A 113 16.29 16.85 -2.17
CA GLY A 113 15.65 17.61 -3.24
C GLY A 113 14.13 17.57 -3.09
N GLU A 114 13.45 18.64 -3.53
CA GLU A 114 12.01 18.81 -3.37
C GLU A 114 11.19 17.69 -4.04
N GLU A 115 11.65 17.18 -5.18
CA GLU A 115 11.02 16.07 -5.91
C GLU A 115 11.15 14.74 -5.14
N GLU A 116 12.33 14.46 -4.59
CA GLU A 116 12.59 13.28 -3.75
C GLU A 116 11.74 13.33 -2.46
N LEU A 117 11.68 14.49 -1.82
CA LEU A 117 10.86 14.67 -0.62
C LEU A 117 9.37 14.45 -0.93
N ARG A 118 8.87 15.01 -2.04
CA ARG A 118 7.49 14.82 -2.48
C ARG A 118 7.17 13.35 -2.75
N SER A 119 8.09 12.64 -3.39
CA SER A 119 7.96 11.21 -3.65
C SER A 119 7.86 10.40 -2.35
N ARG A 120 8.77 10.63 -1.40
CA ARG A 120 8.74 9.96 -0.08
C ARG A 120 7.49 10.27 0.72
N LEU A 121 7.01 11.51 0.65
CA LEU A 121 5.74 11.90 1.28
C LEU A 121 4.56 11.15 0.68
N ALA A 122 4.55 10.93 -0.65
CA ALA A 122 3.53 10.13 -1.31
C ALA A 122 3.59 8.65 -0.88
N ASP A 123 4.78 8.06 -0.83
CA ASP A 123 4.98 6.69 -0.34
C ASP A 123 4.53 6.53 1.12
N ALA A 124 4.94 7.47 1.99
CA ALA A 124 4.56 7.48 3.40
C ALA A 124 3.04 7.63 3.59
N HIS A 125 2.42 8.52 2.82
CA HIS A 125 0.98 8.68 2.78
C HIS A 125 0.29 7.36 2.41
N ASP A 126 0.71 6.71 1.33
CA ASP A 126 0.04 5.51 0.82
C ASP A 126 0.16 4.33 1.78
N LEU A 127 1.32 4.18 2.45
CA LEU A 127 1.54 3.17 3.49
C LEU A 127 0.59 3.36 4.68
N LEU A 128 0.56 4.57 5.27
CA LEU A 128 -0.30 4.83 6.43
C LEU A 128 -1.79 4.80 6.07
N ARG A 129 -2.16 5.30 4.89
CA ARG A 129 -3.54 5.26 4.42
C ARG A 129 -4.01 3.82 4.29
N ASN A 130 -3.19 2.95 3.70
CA ASN A 130 -3.48 1.53 3.62
C ASN A 130 -3.60 0.90 5.01
N CYS A 131 -2.67 1.19 5.92
CA CYS A 131 -2.73 0.69 7.30
C CYS A 131 -4.03 1.06 8.00
N PHE A 132 -4.42 2.35 8.01
CA PHE A 132 -5.64 2.78 8.70
C PHE A 132 -6.92 2.23 8.06
N GLN A 133 -6.97 2.14 6.73
CA GLN A 133 -8.09 1.52 6.02
C GLN A 133 -8.22 0.04 6.38
N GLN A 134 -7.11 -0.71 6.34
CA GLN A 134 -7.09 -2.14 6.63
C GLN A 134 -7.42 -2.43 8.10
N SER A 135 -6.90 -1.64 9.04
CA SER A 135 -7.29 -1.72 10.46
C SER A 135 -8.78 -1.46 10.67
N THR A 136 -9.34 -0.46 9.96
CA THR A 136 -10.78 -0.17 10.02
C THR A 136 -11.61 -1.35 9.49
N ILE A 137 -11.23 -1.92 8.36
CA ILE A 137 -11.94 -3.06 7.75
C ILE A 137 -11.85 -4.30 8.65
N ALA A 138 -10.65 -4.62 9.15
CA ALA A 138 -10.45 -5.80 9.98
C ALA A 138 -11.26 -5.72 11.28
N LEU A 139 -11.25 -4.58 11.97
CA LEU A 139 -12.09 -4.35 13.15
C LEU A 139 -13.59 -4.46 12.84
N ALA A 140 -14.02 -3.90 11.72
CA ALA A 140 -15.42 -3.99 11.32
C ALA A 140 -15.85 -5.43 11.00
N ARG A 141 -14.94 -6.26 10.45
CA ARG A 141 -15.17 -7.67 10.12
C ARG A 141 -15.36 -8.59 11.33
N VAL A 142 -14.86 -8.21 12.51
CA VAL A 142 -15.17 -8.92 13.76
C VAL A 142 -16.68 -8.99 14.00
N PHE A 143 -17.43 -7.97 13.56
CA PHE A 143 -18.88 -7.88 13.74
C PHE A 143 -19.67 -8.19 12.46
N GLU A 144 -19.06 -7.95 11.29
CA GLU A 144 -19.66 -8.24 9.99
C GLU A 144 -18.63 -8.94 9.09
N PRO A 145 -18.44 -10.27 9.22
CA PRO A 145 -17.39 -10.99 8.51
C PRO A 145 -17.45 -10.87 6.98
N GLY A 146 -18.65 -10.69 6.42
CA GLY A 146 -18.89 -10.50 4.99
C GLY A 146 -18.73 -9.06 4.48
N LEU A 147 -18.22 -8.14 5.30
CA LEU A 147 -18.05 -6.74 4.91
C LEU A 147 -17.03 -6.60 3.77
N ASP A 148 -17.49 -6.09 2.63
CA ASP A 148 -16.64 -5.64 1.53
C ASP A 148 -15.99 -4.30 1.90
N GLY A 149 -14.66 -4.29 2.06
CA GLY A 149 -13.89 -3.09 2.39
C GLY A 149 -14.05 -1.97 1.37
N ALA A 150 -14.38 -2.29 0.13
CA ALA A 150 -14.69 -1.30 -0.89
C ALA A 150 -16.02 -0.54 -0.67
N ARG A 151 -16.92 -1.08 0.16
CA ARG A 151 -18.13 -0.33 0.61
C ARG A 151 -17.78 0.76 1.62
N LEU A 152 -16.65 0.62 2.31
CA LEU A 152 -16.13 1.63 3.24
C LEU A 152 -15.25 2.65 2.51
N PHE A 153 -14.37 2.18 1.64
CA PHE A 153 -13.38 3.02 0.98
C PHE A 153 -13.38 2.80 -0.53
N GLU A 154 -13.88 3.79 -1.28
CA GLU A 154 -14.01 3.71 -2.74
C GLU A 154 -12.65 3.51 -3.45
N ASP A 155 -11.57 4.08 -2.89
CA ASP A 155 -10.23 3.95 -3.44
C ASP A 155 -9.67 2.53 -3.37
N ILE A 156 -10.25 1.64 -2.57
CA ILE A 156 -9.86 0.22 -2.50
C ILE A 156 -10.17 -0.50 -3.81
N ARG A 157 -11.33 -0.23 -4.45
CA ARG A 157 -11.66 -0.83 -5.76
C ARG A 157 -10.65 -0.42 -6.81
N VAL A 158 -10.37 0.88 -6.87
CA VAL A 158 -9.39 1.42 -7.82
C VAL A 158 -8.00 0.83 -7.58
N LYS A 159 -7.54 0.76 -6.33
CA LYS A 159 -6.24 0.15 -5.99
C LYS A 159 -6.19 -1.35 -6.32
N ARG A 160 -7.30 -2.07 -6.14
CA ARG A 160 -7.44 -3.47 -6.51
C ARG A 160 -7.33 -3.64 -8.02
N ASP A 161 -8.13 -2.92 -8.79
CA ASP A 161 -8.13 -3.00 -10.25
C ASP A 161 -6.76 -2.64 -10.83
N ASN A 162 -6.11 -1.62 -10.28
CA ASN A 162 -4.74 -1.24 -10.64
C ASN A 162 -3.73 -2.34 -10.29
N SER A 163 -3.88 -3.01 -9.14
CA SER A 163 -2.99 -4.09 -8.72
C SER A 163 -3.20 -5.37 -9.53
N LEU A 164 -4.43 -5.68 -9.93
CA LEU A 164 -4.75 -6.80 -10.83
C LEU A 164 -4.15 -6.56 -12.20
N ARG A 165 -4.38 -5.38 -12.78
CA ARG A 165 -3.79 -5.00 -14.07
C ARG A 165 -2.27 -5.06 -14.04
N LEU A 166 -1.66 -4.52 -12.99
CA LEU A 166 -0.21 -4.59 -12.78
C LEU A 166 0.28 -6.05 -12.71
N TYR A 167 -0.43 -6.90 -11.97
CA TYR A 167 -0.08 -8.31 -11.83
C TYR A 167 -0.14 -9.05 -13.18
N GLU A 168 -1.20 -8.83 -13.95
CA GLU A 168 -1.39 -9.42 -15.28
C GLU A 168 -0.29 -8.98 -16.26
N ASP A 169 0.00 -7.68 -16.29
CA ASP A 169 1.03 -7.11 -17.16
C ASP A 169 2.43 -7.60 -16.77
N LEU A 170 2.76 -7.66 -15.48
CA LEU A 170 4.02 -8.23 -14.99
C LEU A 170 4.16 -9.71 -15.36
N SER A 171 3.08 -10.49 -15.23
CA SER A 171 3.05 -11.90 -15.62
C SER A 171 3.24 -12.08 -17.12
N ALA A 172 2.61 -11.24 -17.94
CA ALA A 172 2.79 -11.22 -19.39
C ALA A 172 4.22 -10.82 -19.80
N LEU A 173 4.81 -9.85 -19.11
CA LEU A 173 6.18 -9.38 -19.32
C LEU A 173 7.20 -10.47 -18.93
N LEU A 174 7.03 -11.11 -17.77
CA LEU A 174 7.88 -12.22 -17.32
C LEU A 174 7.84 -13.40 -18.30
N ARG A 175 6.65 -13.79 -18.78
CA ARG A 175 6.51 -14.83 -19.81
C ARG A 175 7.25 -14.45 -21.10
N SER A 176 7.16 -13.19 -21.51
CA SER A 176 7.88 -12.69 -22.69
C SER A 176 9.40 -12.70 -22.51
N ALA A 177 9.89 -12.25 -21.35
CA ALA A 177 11.32 -12.25 -21.03
C ALA A 177 11.90 -13.66 -21.05
N ARG A 178 11.21 -14.63 -20.44
CA ARG A 178 11.60 -16.05 -20.45
C ARG A 178 11.55 -16.64 -21.86
N HIS A 179 10.57 -16.26 -22.68
CA HIS A 179 10.48 -16.71 -24.06
C HIS A 179 11.66 -16.19 -24.90
N ALA A 180 11.99 -14.90 -24.79
CA ALA A 180 13.14 -14.29 -25.45
C ALA A 180 14.46 -14.91 -24.98
N LEU A 181 14.57 -15.24 -23.69
CA LEU A 181 15.73 -15.92 -23.12
C LEU A 181 15.92 -17.33 -23.70
N TRP A 182 14.82 -18.07 -23.85
CA TRP A 182 14.83 -19.45 -24.34
C TRP A 182 15.12 -19.52 -25.85
N ARG A 183 14.42 -18.71 -26.66
CA ARG A 183 14.60 -18.65 -28.11
C ARG A 183 15.95 -18.05 -28.51
N GLY A 184 16.34 -16.94 -27.87
CA GLY A 184 17.59 -16.23 -28.17
C GLY A 184 17.64 -15.53 -29.53
N ASP A 185 16.55 -15.51 -30.30
CA ASP A 185 16.49 -14.89 -31.62
C ASP A 185 16.09 -13.39 -31.56
N ALA A 186 16.34 -12.65 -32.64
CA ALA A 186 16.06 -11.22 -32.70
C ALA A 186 14.55 -10.90 -32.65
N ALA A 187 13.69 -11.78 -33.18
CA ALA A 187 12.24 -11.58 -33.23
C ALA A 187 11.63 -11.64 -31.82
N SER A 188 12.01 -12.62 -31.02
CA SER A 188 11.56 -12.77 -29.63
C SER A 188 12.08 -11.65 -28.73
N GLN A 189 13.30 -11.16 -28.95
CA GLN A 189 13.83 -9.98 -28.25
C GLN A 189 13.08 -8.69 -28.62
N TRP A 190 12.67 -8.54 -29.89
CA TRP A 190 11.87 -7.40 -30.32
C TRP A 190 10.47 -7.42 -29.70
N LEU A 191 9.79 -8.58 -29.68
CA LEU A 191 8.49 -8.73 -29.03
C LEU A 191 8.54 -8.43 -27.52
N PHE A 192 9.62 -8.84 -26.85
CA PHE A 192 9.85 -8.47 -25.45
C PHE A 192 10.06 -6.95 -25.30
N ALA A 193 10.80 -6.33 -26.21
CA ALA A 193 11.00 -4.88 -26.20
C ALA A 193 9.68 -4.10 -26.31
N GLU A 194 8.79 -4.50 -27.23
CA GLU A 194 7.46 -3.87 -27.35
C GLU A 194 6.66 -4.00 -26.07
N ARG A 195 6.58 -5.22 -25.50
CA ARG A 195 5.87 -5.43 -24.24
C ARG A 195 6.45 -4.65 -23.07
N LEU A 196 7.76 -4.45 -23.05
CA LEU A 196 8.41 -3.65 -22.03
C LEU A 196 8.02 -2.17 -22.14
N GLU A 197 7.93 -1.63 -23.35
CA GLU A 197 7.48 -0.25 -23.57
C GLU A 197 5.97 -0.09 -23.29
N ASP A 198 5.13 -1.08 -23.65
CA ASP A 198 3.71 -1.10 -23.30
C ASP A 198 3.51 -1.11 -21.78
N PHE A 199 4.28 -1.94 -21.07
CA PHE A 199 4.27 -1.97 -19.60
C PHE A 199 4.69 -0.62 -19.01
N ARG A 200 5.77 -0.02 -19.54
CA ARG A 200 6.30 1.27 -19.12
C ARG A 200 5.29 2.42 -19.30
N GLY A 201 4.61 2.46 -20.44
CA GLY A 201 3.56 3.45 -20.73
C GLY A 201 2.22 3.14 -20.05
N GLY A 202 2.04 1.92 -19.54
CA GLY A 202 0.80 1.41 -18.97
C GLY A 202 0.89 1.25 -17.45
N SER A 203 0.93 0.01 -16.98
CA SER A 203 0.75 -0.34 -15.57
C SER A 203 1.97 -0.11 -14.68
N MET A 204 3.14 0.26 -15.23
CA MET A 204 4.33 0.60 -14.43
C MET A 204 4.05 1.74 -13.43
N GLN A 205 3.11 2.63 -13.76
CA GLN A 205 2.65 3.70 -12.85
C GLN A 205 1.96 3.17 -11.56
N TYR A 206 1.57 1.90 -11.49
CA TYR A 206 0.96 1.30 -10.30
C TYR A 206 1.96 0.61 -9.37
N LEU A 207 3.25 0.66 -9.70
CA LEU A 207 4.34 0.26 -8.80
C LEU A 207 4.53 1.30 -7.68
N MET A 208 5.07 0.84 -6.55
CA MET A 208 5.64 1.75 -5.55
C MET A 208 6.85 2.46 -6.16
N GLU A 209 7.17 3.68 -5.73
CA GLU A 209 8.18 4.49 -6.43
C GLU A 209 9.54 3.78 -6.52
N LYS A 210 10.01 3.20 -5.41
CA LYS A 210 11.26 2.41 -5.39
C LYS A 210 11.33 1.31 -6.45
N ASP A 211 10.19 0.67 -6.75
CA ASP A 211 10.11 -0.42 -7.72
C ASP A 211 9.98 0.15 -9.14
N ARG A 212 9.36 1.33 -9.28
CA ARG A 212 9.30 2.06 -10.54
C ARG A 212 10.67 2.50 -11.00
N ASP A 213 11.50 3.05 -10.11
CA ASP A 213 12.88 3.47 -10.42
C ASP A 213 13.76 2.30 -10.83
N ALA A 214 13.66 1.19 -10.09
CA ALA A 214 14.36 -0.04 -10.44
C ALA A 214 13.93 -0.56 -11.83
N CYS A 215 12.61 -0.59 -12.11
CA CYS A 215 12.07 -0.95 -13.43
C CYS A 215 12.56 0.00 -14.55
N ALA A 216 12.60 1.30 -14.29
CA ALA A 216 13.07 2.29 -15.26
C ALA A 216 14.55 2.08 -15.59
N ALA A 217 15.38 1.83 -14.57
CA ALA A 217 16.80 1.51 -14.75
C ALA A 217 16.99 0.24 -15.59
N PHE A 218 16.25 -0.84 -15.29
CA PHE A 218 16.28 -2.07 -16.10
C PHE A 218 15.89 -1.83 -17.56
N THR A 219 14.94 -0.92 -17.82
CA THR A 219 14.50 -0.60 -19.19
C THR A 219 15.61 0.06 -20.00
N GLU A 220 16.35 0.99 -19.41
CA GLU A 220 17.48 1.64 -20.07
C GLU A 220 18.67 0.68 -20.26
N GLU A 221 18.93 -0.18 -19.27
CA GLU A 221 19.93 -1.25 -19.38
C GLU A 221 19.63 -2.24 -20.50
N PHE A 222 18.36 -2.57 -20.74
CA PHE A 222 17.99 -3.46 -21.86
C PHE A 222 18.35 -2.85 -23.22
N LYS A 223 18.09 -1.55 -23.40
CA LYS A 223 18.44 -0.82 -24.62
C LYS A 223 19.95 -0.88 -24.87
N ALA A 224 20.76 -0.73 -23.81
CA ALA A 224 22.20 -0.88 -23.89
C ALA A 224 22.63 -2.32 -24.22
N ALA A 225 22.05 -3.32 -23.55
CA ALA A 225 22.37 -4.74 -23.75
C ALA A 225 22.01 -5.25 -25.16
N ARG A 226 20.98 -4.69 -25.80
CA ARG A 226 20.68 -4.96 -27.22
C ARG A 226 21.72 -4.37 -28.16
N ARG A 227 22.27 -3.20 -27.83
CA ARG A 227 23.23 -2.47 -28.68
C ARG A 227 24.65 -3.02 -28.59
N PHE A 228 25.07 -3.43 -27.40
CA PHE A 228 26.46 -3.83 -27.12
C PHE A 228 26.63 -5.34 -26.84
N GLY A 229 25.55 -6.11 -26.94
CA GLY A 229 25.53 -7.52 -26.57
C GLY A 229 25.26 -7.74 -25.07
N GLY A 230 24.93 -8.98 -24.70
CA GLY A 230 24.59 -9.34 -23.32
C GLY A 230 23.11 -9.47 -23.02
N ALA A 231 22.24 -9.36 -24.03
CA ALA A 231 20.77 -9.49 -23.87
C ALA A 231 20.34 -10.75 -23.11
N ARG A 232 21.03 -11.89 -23.30
CA ARG A 232 20.73 -13.14 -22.59
C ARG A 232 20.94 -13.03 -21.07
N PHE A 233 22.06 -12.44 -20.64
CA PHE A 233 22.35 -12.22 -19.22
C PHE A 233 21.38 -11.22 -18.60
N PHE A 234 21.09 -10.13 -19.33
CA PHE A 234 20.07 -9.16 -18.95
C PHE A 234 18.71 -9.84 -18.74
N LEU A 235 18.21 -10.59 -19.73
CA LEU A 235 16.90 -11.24 -19.68
C LEU A 235 16.78 -12.21 -18.51
N HIS A 236 17.85 -12.93 -18.18
CA HIS A 236 17.86 -13.79 -17.00
C HIS A 236 17.73 -12.98 -15.70
N ARG A 237 18.58 -11.97 -15.49
CA ARG A 237 18.53 -11.10 -14.30
C ARG A 237 17.17 -10.40 -14.17
N PHE A 238 16.65 -9.86 -15.27
CA PHE A 238 15.36 -9.18 -15.28
C PHE A 238 14.21 -10.14 -15.02
N SER A 239 14.26 -11.38 -15.54
CA SER A 239 13.25 -12.40 -15.19
C SER A 239 13.22 -12.70 -13.69
N CYS A 240 14.39 -12.85 -13.05
CA CYS A 240 14.46 -13.04 -11.61
C CYS A 240 13.90 -11.84 -10.83
N TYR A 241 14.21 -10.62 -11.27
CA TYR A 241 13.64 -9.40 -10.69
C TYR A 241 12.10 -9.36 -10.83
N LEU A 242 11.57 -9.62 -12.02
CA LEU A 242 10.13 -9.65 -12.28
C LEU A 242 9.42 -10.73 -11.44
N GLU A 243 10.05 -11.89 -11.20
CA GLU A 243 9.50 -12.91 -10.31
C GLU A 243 9.36 -12.43 -8.87
N LEU A 244 10.37 -11.71 -8.35
CA LEU A 244 10.30 -11.12 -7.00
C LEU A 244 9.23 -10.03 -6.95
N LEU A 245 9.19 -9.16 -7.95
CA LEU A 245 8.22 -8.08 -8.03
C LEU A 245 6.78 -8.61 -8.11
N LEU A 246 6.55 -9.64 -8.92
CA LEU A 246 5.24 -10.30 -9.03
C LEU A 246 4.78 -10.91 -7.69
N LYS A 247 5.71 -11.50 -6.91
CA LYS A 247 5.40 -11.97 -5.55
C LYS A 247 5.01 -10.81 -4.63
N HIS A 248 5.76 -9.71 -4.65
CA HIS A 248 5.44 -8.52 -3.84
C HIS A 248 4.07 -7.93 -4.19
N VAL A 249 3.76 -7.78 -5.49
CA VAL A 249 2.45 -7.30 -5.94
C VAL A 249 1.34 -8.27 -5.54
N GLY A 250 1.57 -9.58 -5.66
CA GLY A 250 0.62 -10.61 -5.25
C GLY A 250 0.30 -10.62 -3.74
N MET A 251 1.16 -10.05 -2.91
CA MET A 251 0.95 -9.92 -1.45
C MET A 251 0.19 -8.64 -1.05
N ARG A 252 -0.21 -7.78 -2.00
CA ARG A 252 -0.95 -6.56 -1.67
C ARG A 252 -2.30 -6.90 -1.03
N SER A 253 -2.59 -6.26 0.11
CA SER A 253 -3.83 -6.46 0.87
C SER A 253 -5.10 -6.33 0.02
N VAL A 254 -5.13 -5.36 -0.89
CA VAL A 254 -6.27 -5.11 -1.80
C VAL A 254 -6.61 -6.28 -2.73
N LEU A 255 -5.69 -7.23 -2.95
CA LEU A 255 -5.96 -8.45 -3.71
C LEU A 255 -6.58 -9.54 -2.82
N ALA A 256 -6.18 -9.60 -1.55
CA ALA A 256 -6.69 -10.55 -0.56
C ALA A 256 -8.16 -10.28 -0.17
N GLU A 257 -8.62 -9.03 -0.29
CA GLU A 257 -10.03 -8.63 -0.10
C GLU A 257 -11.03 -9.49 -0.90
N THR A 258 -10.60 -10.11 -2.00
CA THR A 258 -11.44 -10.92 -2.89
C THR A 258 -11.42 -12.41 -2.60
N SER A 259 -10.35 -12.94 -1.98
CA SER A 259 -10.27 -14.38 -1.72
C SER A 259 -11.36 -14.85 -0.75
N GLN A 260 -11.93 -13.94 0.04
CA GLN A 260 -13.10 -14.18 0.88
C GLN A 260 -14.43 -14.13 0.10
N GLU A 261 -14.53 -13.46 -1.05
CA GLU A 261 -15.74 -13.44 -1.90
C GLU A 261 -16.03 -14.78 -2.59
N LEU A 262 -15.00 -15.62 -2.80
CA LEU A 262 -15.14 -16.94 -3.45
C LEU A 262 -15.27 -18.10 -2.45
N ALA A 263 -15.14 -17.83 -1.15
CA ALA A 263 -15.21 -18.81 -0.07
C ALA A 263 -16.48 -18.71 0.80
N ALA A 264 -17.37 -17.76 0.48
CA ALA A 264 -18.70 -17.58 1.08
C ALA A 264 -19.79 -17.96 0.06
#